data_AF-A0A820IG50-F1
#
_entry.id   AF-A0A820IG50-F1
#
_cell.length_a   1.000
_cell.length_b   1.000
_cell.length_c   1.000
_cell.angle_alpha   90.00
_cell.angle_beta   90.00
_cell.angle_gamma   90.00
#
_symmetry.space_group_name_H-M   'P 1'
#
loop_
_entity.id
_entity.type
_entity.pdbx_description
1 polymer ?
#
loop_
_entity_poly.entity_id
_entity_poly.type
_entity_poly.pdbx_seq_one_letter_code
_entity_poly.pdbx_strand_id
1 'polypeptide(L)'
;GTALITENEALLWTDGRYFAQAEYQLDPTSWKLMRDGTKDVLSITNWIARNLEKNSFVGCDPQLVSINEWKEWKETLEQSDKQLVPIDINLIDILWDKQRPELPDEPIWKHDIQYSGSNFIFIK
;
A
#
# COMPACT_ATOMS: atom_id res chain seq x y z
N GLY A 1 2.03 5.05 4.80
CA GLY A 1 2.91 5.17 3.62
C GLY A 1 2.74 3.96 2.73
N THR A 2 3.30 4.01 1.53
CA THR A 2 3.21 2.95 0.52
C THR A 2 4.62 2.50 0.13
N ALA A 3 4.90 1.20 0.23
CA ALA A 3 6.20 0.64 -0.10
C ALA A 3 6.20 0.06 -1.52
N LEU A 4 7.30 0.25 -2.24
CA LEU A 4 7.59 -0.39 -3.53
C LEU A 4 8.91 -1.13 -3.41
N ILE A 5 8.88 -2.44 -3.67
CA ILE A 5 10.07 -3.29 -3.67
C ILE A 5 10.34 -3.73 -5.10
N THR A 6 11.58 -3.54 -5.53
CA THR A 6 12.10 -4.02 -6.81
C THR A 6 13.27 -4.97 -6.55
N GLU A 7 13.85 -5.54 -7.60
CA GLU A 7 15.06 -6.38 -7.46
C GLU A 7 16.26 -5.61 -6.90
N ASN A 8 16.30 -4.28 -7.08
CA ASN A 8 17.48 -3.47 -6.78
C ASN A 8 17.27 -2.41 -5.69
N GLU A 9 16.01 -2.00 -5.43
CA GLU A 9 15.69 -0.89 -4.53
C GLU A 9 14.41 -1.17 -3.72
N ALA A 10 14.41 -0.73 -2.46
CA ALA A 10 13.22 -0.62 -1.62
C ALA A 10 12.90 0.85 -1.35
N LEU A 11 11.69 1.29 -1.70
CA LEU A 11 11.26 2.68 -1.60
C LEU A 11 10.02 2.79 -0.72
N LEU A 12 9.92 3.84 0.10
CA LEU A 12 8.75 4.14 0.93
C LEU A 12 8.23 5.55 0.67
N TRP A 13 7.02 5.68 0.15
CA TRP A 13 6.29 6.95 0.10
C TRP A 13 5.56 7.21 1.40
N THR A 14 5.72 8.40 1.97
CA THR A 14 4.91 8.86 3.11
C THR A 14 4.77 10.37 3.07
N ASP A 15 3.76 10.91 3.75
CA ASP A 15 3.54 12.35 3.85
C ASP A 15 4.37 13.03 4.95
N GLY A 16 4.33 14.36 4.99
CA GLY A 16 5.15 15.21 5.86
C GLY A 16 5.05 14.94 7.36
N ARG A 17 3.94 14.35 7.84
CA ARG A 17 3.78 14.00 9.26
C ARG A 17 4.80 12.95 9.71
N TYR A 18 5.26 12.12 8.79
CA TYR A 18 6.08 10.94 9.09
C TYR A 18 7.52 11.04 8.61
N PHE A 19 7.96 12.17 8.04
CA PHE A 19 9.31 12.29 7.49
C PHE A 19 10.41 11.99 8.52
N ALA A 20 10.40 12.67 9.67
CA ALA A 20 11.40 12.46 10.70
C ALA A 20 11.32 11.04 11.31
N GLN A 21 10.10 10.51 11.45
CA GLN A 21 9.90 9.14 11.93
C GLN A 21 10.46 8.11 10.94
N ALA A 22 10.21 8.28 9.65
CA ALA A 22 10.69 7.38 8.62
C ALA A 22 12.21 7.41 8.51
N GLU A 23 12.85 8.59 8.60
CA GLU A 23 14.32 8.69 8.66
C GLU A 23 14.93 7.99 9.87
N TYR A 24 14.21 7.98 10.99
CA TYR A 24 14.66 7.31 12.21
C TYR A 24 14.46 5.78 12.16
N GLN A 25 13.37 5.31 11.55
CA GLN A 25 12.98 3.90 11.57
C GLN A 25 13.51 3.09 10.38
N LEU A 26 13.79 3.74 9.25
CA LEU A 26 14.31 3.08 8.06
C LEU A 26 15.83 2.99 8.10
N ASP A 27 16.37 1.83 7.75
CA ASP A 27 17.79 1.69 7.42
C ASP A 27 18.08 2.38 6.09
N PRO A 28 18.87 3.49 6.07
CA PRO A 28 19.13 4.27 4.87
C PRO A 28 19.99 3.53 3.83
N THR A 29 20.61 2.40 4.20
CA THR A 29 21.38 1.58 3.25
C THR A 29 20.49 0.64 2.44
N SER A 30 19.32 0.30 2.99
CA SER A 30 18.36 -0.62 2.39
C SER A 30 17.15 0.12 1.79
N TRP A 31 16.74 1.24 2.40
CA TRP A 31 15.52 1.95 2.07
C TRP A 31 15.76 3.37 1.59
N LYS A 32 15.01 3.75 0.56
CA LYS A 32 14.91 5.12 0.08
C LYS A 32 13.58 5.74 0.48
N LEU A 33 13.65 6.77 1.33
CA LEU A 33 12.48 7.55 1.71
C LEU A 33 12.05 8.48 0.57
N MET A 34 10.81 8.31 0.11
CA MET A 34 10.15 9.13 -0.90
C MET A 34 9.19 10.10 -0.18
N ARG A 35 9.56 11.38 -0.13
CA ARG A 35 8.83 12.42 0.61
C ARG A 35 7.61 12.89 -0.17
N ASP A 36 6.48 12.20 -0.02
CA ASP A 36 5.27 12.46 -0.79
C ASP A 36 4.73 13.88 -0.55
N GLY A 37 4.16 14.47 -1.61
CA GLY A 37 3.67 15.86 -1.61
C GLY A 37 4.77 16.94 -1.63
N THR A 38 6.05 16.57 -1.72
CA THR A 38 7.15 17.53 -1.91
C THR A 38 7.50 17.72 -3.38
N LYS A 39 8.07 18.89 -3.70
CA LYS A 39 8.58 19.18 -5.03
C LYS A 39 9.64 18.13 -5.40
N ASP A 40 9.63 17.71 -6.67
CA ASP A 40 10.62 16.81 -7.27
C ASP A 40 10.52 15.32 -6.87
N VAL A 41 9.56 14.93 -6.02
CA VAL A 41 9.28 13.51 -5.73
C VAL A 41 8.20 13.00 -6.70
N LEU A 42 8.54 11.96 -7.47
CA LEU A 42 7.59 11.30 -8.35
C LEU A 42 6.55 10.51 -7.54
N SER A 43 5.31 10.45 -8.01
CA SER A 43 4.35 9.45 -7.54
C SER A 43 4.88 8.03 -7.80
N ILE A 44 4.36 7.04 -7.08
CA ILE A 44 4.77 5.64 -7.23
C ILE A 44 4.64 5.15 -8.68
N THR A 45 3.54 5.46 -9.36
CA THR A 45 3.29 5.07 -10.76
C THR A 45 4.23 5.74 -11.74
N ASN A 46 4.52 7.04 -11.54
CA ASN A 46 5.48 7.77 -12.37
C ASN A 46 6.92 7.27 -12.14
N TRP A 47 7.25 6.91 -10.90
CA TRP A 47 8.54 6.28 -10.59
C TRP A 47 8.67 4.94 -11.31
N ILE A 48 7.65 4.08 -11.21
CA ILE A 48 7.64 2.79 -11.91
C ILE A 48 7.76 3.00 -13.42
N ALA A 49 6.95 3.89 -14.00
CA ALA A 49 6.93 4.17 -15.43
C ALA A 49 8.31 4.57 -15.97
N ARG A 50 9.06 5.37 -15.18
CA ARG A 50 10.39 5.89 -15.54
C ARG A 50 11.53 4.91 -15.29
N ASN A 51 11.45 4.08 -14.23
CA ASN A 51 12.61 3.31 -13.75
C ASN A 51 12.55 1.81 -14.08
N LEU A 52 11.36 1.23 -14.26
CA LEU A 52 11.26 -0.18 -14.66
C LEU A 52 11.33 -0.35 -16.18
N GLU A 53 11.87 -1.49 -16.61
CA GLU A 53 11.93 -1.85 -18.03
C GLU A 53 10.54 -2.00 -18.64
N LYS A 54 10.48 -1.88 -19.97
CA LYS A 54 9.25 -2.17 -20.71
C LYS A 54 8.83 -3.62 -20.51
N ASN A 55 7.53 -3.85 -20.49
CA ASN A 55 6.87 -5.14 -20.23
C ASN A 55 7.11 -5.72 -18.83
N SER A 56 7.58 -4.90 -17.88
CA SER A 56 7.68 -5.33 -16.48
C SER A 56 6.29 -5.58 -15.87
N PHE A 57 6.22 -6.59 -15.00
CA PHE A 57 5.05 -6.87 -14.17
C PHE A 57 5.22 -6.24 -12.79
N VAL A 58 4.17 -5.56 -12.32
CA VAL A 58 4.10 -4.98 -10.98
C VAL A 58 3.03 -5.74 -10.22
N GLY A 59 3.43 -6.50 -9.21
CA GLY A 59 2.51 -7.26 -8.36
C GLY A 59 1.95 -6.40 -7.23
N CYS A 60 0.66 -6.54 -6.95
CA CYS A 60 0.03 -5.92 -5.77
C CYS A 60 -1.06 -6.85 -5.21
N ASP A 61 -1.16 -6.92 -3.89
CA ASP A 61 -2.27 -7.58 -3.20
C ASP A 61 -3.54 -6.73 -3.37
N PRO A 62 -4.56 -7.23 -4.10
CA PRO A 62 -5.77 -6.44 -4.40
C PRO A 62 -6.61 -6.14 -3.16
N GLN A 63 -6.38 -6.81 -2.02
CA GLN A 63 -7.10 -6.52 -0.77
C GLN A 63 -6.52 -5.30 -0.02
N LEU A 64 -5.31 -4.85 -0.37
CA LEU A 64 -4.61 -3.77 0.33
C LEU A 64 -4.75 -2.40 -0.33
N VAL A 65 -5.46 -2.32 -1.47
CA VAL A 65 -5.60 -1.09 -2.25
C VAL A 65 -7.04 -0.87 -2.65
N SER A 66 -7.46 0.40 -2.74
CA SER A 66 -8.81 0.72 -3.17
C SER A 66 -8.99 0.47 -4.66
N ILE A 67 -10.25 0.26 -5.08
CA ILE A 67 -10.60 0.11 -6.50
C ILE A 67 -10.19 1.35 -7.32
N ASN A 68 -10.24 2.54 -6.72
CA ASN A 68 -9.87 3.78 -7.41
C ASN A 68 -8.36 3.84 -7.64
N GLU A 69 -7.55 3.56 -6.61
CA GLU A 69 -6.10 3.49 -6.73
C GLU A 69 -5.68 2.43 -7.75
N TRP A 70 -6.29 1.25 -7.70
CA TRP A 70 -6.01 0.18 -8.66
C TRP A 70 -6.23 0.62 -10.11
N LYS A 71 -7.35 1.28 -10.38
CA LYS A 71 -7.69 1.77 -11.74
C LYS A 71 -6.69 2.82 -12.20
N GLU A 72 -6.38 3.79 -11.36
CA GLU A 72 -5.40 4.85 -11.66
C GLU A 72 -4.01 4.27 -11.96
N TRP A 73 -3.55 3.34 -11.11
CA TRP A 73 -2.26 2.69 -11.30
C TRP A 73 -2.22 1.86 -12.56
N LYS A 74 -3.25 1.04 -12.79
CA LYS A 74 -3.36 0.22 -13.99
C LYS A 74 -3.28 1.08 -15.26
N GLU A 75 -4.08 2.15 -15.33
CA GLU A 75 -4.08 3.06 -16.47
C GLU A 75 -2.69 3.69 -16.71
N THR A 76 -2.06 4.21 -15.64
CA THR A 76 -0.74 4.86 -15.75
C THR A 76 0.36 3.86 -16.17
N LEU A 77 0.33 2.65 -15.63
CA LEU A 77 1.33 1.63 -15.94
C LEU A 77 1.18 1.09 -17.36
N GLU A 78 -0.04 0.85 -17.82
CA GLU A 78 -0.32 0.39 -19.19
C GLU A 78 0.13 1.42 -20.24
N GLN A 79 -0.06 2.72 -19.98
CA GLN A 79 0.48 3.79 -20.83
C GLN A 79 2.02 3.78 -20.95
N SER A 80 2.70 3.12 -20.01
CA SER A 80 4.17 3.00 -19.98
C SER A 80 4.69 1.61 -20.37
N ASP A 81 3.86 0.82 -21.07
CA ASP A 81 4.13 -0.56 -21.47
C ASP A 81 4.40 -1.50 -20.26
N LYS A 82 3.72 -1.32 -19.12
CA LYS A 82 3.86 -2.15 -17.91
C LYS A 82 2.53 -2.71 -17.48
N GLN A 83 2.55 -3.80 -16.71
CA GLN A 83 1.32 -4.51 -16.32
C GLN A 83 1.19 -4.57 -14.80
N LEU A 84 0.06 -4.09 -14.29
CA LEU A 84 -0.33 -4.31 -12.90
C LEU A 84 -1.01 -5.67 -12.77
N VAL A 85 -0.46 -6.54 -11.92
CA VAL A 85 -0.91 -7.92 -11.74
C VAL A 85 -1.44 -8.11 -10.33
N PRO A 86 -2.68 -8.59 -10.16
CA PRO A 86 -3.20 -8.95 -8.85
C PRO A 86 -2.50 -10.22 -8.36
N ILE A 87 -1.99 -10.18 -7.14
CA ILE A 87 -1.41 -11.33 -6.47
C ILE A 87 -2.30 -11.64 -5.25
N ASP A 88 -3.10 -12.69 -5.34
CA ASP A 88 -4.09 -13.03 -4.30
C ASP A 88 -3.47 -13.46 -2.97
N ILE A 89 -2.19 -13.82 -2.97
CA ILE A 89 -1.44 -14.20 -1.78
C ILE A 89 -0.47 -13.09 -1.42
N ASN A 90 -0.60 -12.53 -0.21
CA ASN A 90 0.31 -11.52 0.28
C ASN A 90 1.72 -12.11 0.47
N LEU A 91 2.70 -11.61 -0.30
CA LEU A 91 4.06 -12.14 -0.26
C LEU A 91 4.78 -11.85 1.06
N ILE A 92 4.41 -10.78 1.77
CA ILE A 92 4.97 -10.46 3.08
C ILE A 92 4.46 -11.46 4.12
N ASP A 93 3.19 -11.86 4.06
CA ASP A 93 2.64 -12.86 4.97
C ASP A 93 3.37 -14.21 4.87
N ILE A 94 3.80 -14.59 3.66
CA ILE A 94 4.63 -15.80 3.45
C ILE A 94 5.97 -15.68 4.18
N LEU A 95 6.61 -14.52 4.12
CA LEU A 95 7.92 -14.29 4.73
C LEU A 95 7.82 -14.09 6.25
N TRP A 96 6.73 -13.51 6.73
CA TRP A 96 6.47 -13.26 8.15
C TRP A 96 6.17 -14.58 8.89
N ASP A 97 5.52 -15.53 8.19
CA ASP A 97 5.26 -16.90 8.64
C ASP A 97 4.76 -16.94 10.10
N LYS A 98 5.45 -17.66 10.98
CA LYS A 98 5.05 -17.88 12.38
C LYS A 98 5.23 -16.67 13.29
N GLN A 99 5.92 -15.62 12.83
CA GLN A 99 6.11 -14.40 13.63
C GLN A 99 4.97 -13.39 13.44
N ARG A 100 4.07 -13.63 12.49
CA ARG A 100 2.88 -12.79 12.32
C ARG A 100 1.95 -13.00 13.52
N PRO A 101 1.54 -11.93 14.22
CA PRO A 101 0.56 -12.06 15.29
C PRO A 101 -0.79 -12.53 14.75
N GLU A 102 -1.55 -13.26 15.58
CA GLU A 102 -2.91 -13.68 15.25
C GLU A 102 -3.82 -12.47 15.09
N LEU A 103 -4.88 -12.64 14.28
CA LEU A 103 -5.91 -11.62 14.16
C LEU A 103 -6.63 -11.46 15.51
N PRO A 104 -7.03 -10.22 15.87
CA PRO A 104 -7.88 -10.02 17.04
C PRO A 104 -9.18 -10.84 16.91
N ASP A 105 -9.53 -11.60 17.95
CA ASP A 105 -10.70 -12.49 18.00
C ASP A 105 -11.59 -12.18 19.23
N GLU A 106 -11.58 -10.92 19.68
CA GLU A 106 -12.43 -10.50 20.77
C GLU A 106 -13.92 -10.53 20.36
N PRO A 107 -14.83 -10.89 21.29
CA PRO A 107 -16.26 -10.94 20.99
C PRO A 107 -16.78 -9.56 20.60
N ILE A 108 -17.67 -9.54 19.61
CA ILE A 108 -18.39 -8.33 19.22
C ILE A 108 -19.45 -7.97 20.27
N TRP A 109 -19.64 -6.66 20.48
CA TRP A 109 -20.64 -6.13 21.42
C TRP A 109 -21.68 -5.32 20.65
N LYS A 110 -22.96 -5.51 20.97
CA LYS A 110 -24.02 -4.69 20.40
C LYS A 110 -23.94 -3.27 20.98
N HIS A 111 -23.91 -2.27 20.10
CA HIS A 111 -24.08 -0.88 20.52
C HIS A 111 -25.55 -0.60 20.84
N ASP A 112 -25.86 -0.36 22.11
CA ASP A 112 -27.23 -0.28 22.59
C ASP A 112 -27.99 0.94 22.05
N ILE A 113 -29.30 0.79 21.82
CA ILE A 113 -30.15 1.80 21.17
C ILE A 113 -30.18 3.15 21.91
N GLN A 114 -30.06 3.10 23.24
CA GLN A 114 -30.00 4.30 24.09
C GLN A 114 -28.74 5.16 23.81
N TYR A 115 -27.71 4.58 23.20
CA TYR A 115 -26.47 5.24 22.82
C TYR A 115 -26.36 5.46 21.30
N SER A 116 -26.95 4.57 20.49
CA SER A 116 -26.83 4.64 19.03
C SER A 116 -27.75 5.66 18.36
N GLY A 117 -28.79 6.13 19.06
CA GLY A 117 -29.75 7.12 18.57
C GLY A 117 -30.76 6.59 17.54
N SER A 118 -30.45 5.48 16.87
CA SER A 118 -31.36 4.78 15.96
C SER A 118 -31.03 3.30 15.84
N ASN A 119 -32.03 2.51 15.40
CA ASN A 119 -31.81 1.09 15.11
C ASN A 119 -30.91 0.94 13.89
N PHE A 120 -30.21 -0.18 13.83
CA PHE A 120 -29.53 -0.57 12.61
C PHE A 120 -30.55 -0.78 11.48
N ILE A 121 -30.39 -0.02 10.39
CA ILE A 121 -31.22 -0.14 9.19
C ILE A 121 -30.33 -0.70 8.08
N PHE A 122 -30.62 -1.92 7.64
CA PHE A 122 -30.03 -2.48 6.42
C PHE A 122 -30.73 -1.83 5.22
N ILE A 123 -30.03 -0.95 4.50
CA ILE A 123 -30.47 -0.48 3.19
C ILE A 123 -29.85 -1.43 2.17
N LYS A 124 -30.69 -2.21 1.48
CA LYS A 124 -30.29 -3.07 0.36
C LYS A 124 -30.06 -2.26 -0.91
#